data_AF-A0A7C4JK22-F1
#
_entry.id   AF-A0A7C4JK22-F1
#
_cell.length_a   1.000
_cell.length_b   1.000
_cell.length_c   1.000
_cell.angle_alpha   90.00
_cell.angle_beta   90.00
_cell.angle_gamma   90.00
#
_symmetry.space_group_name_H-M   'P 1'
#
loop_
_entity.id
_entity.type
_entity.pdbx_description
1 polymer ?
#
loop_
_entity_poly.entity_id
_entity_poly.type
_entity_poly.pdbx_seq_one_letter_code
_entity_poly.pdbx_strand_id
1 'polypeptide(L)'
;MGVCWSNLVEEIFSRVEELLILCSSCSSEDPCIYSLSMSPPMDIQVLDGCCACIFENILESMQNVYRVYSSNEFKETIAVYKLDDVIIELSPSTVTIVPIAKLSAYIEVLEESGDTSIDTIKSLLAEFPSDVNPKCGDKP
;
A
#
# COMPACT_ATOMS: atom_id res chain seq x y z
N MET A 1 -8.84 13.85 8.80
CA MET A 1 -7.50 14.01 8.21
C MET A 1 -7.19 12.69 7.55
N GLY A 2 -6.76 12.68 6.29
CA GLY A 2 -6.37 11.44 5.63
C GLY A 2 -5.02 10.97 6.14
N VAL A 3 -4.69 9.71 5.83
CA VAL A 3 -3.42 9.08 6.22
C VAL A 3 -2.47 9.16 5.03
N CYS A 4 -1.26 9.65 5.25
CA CYS A 4 -0.22 9.76 4.24
C CYS A 4 0.78 8.61 4.32
N TRP A 5 1.52 8.39 3.22
CA TRP A 5 2.64 7.45 3.17
C TRP A 5 3.62 7.63 4.34
N SER A 6 3.99 8.87 4.63
CA SER A 6 4.91 9.17 5.73
C SER A 6 4.39 8.70 7.10
N ASN A 7 3.08 8.72 7.32
CA ASN A 7 2.49 8.18 8.57
C ASN A 7 2.67 6.66 8.64
N LEU A 8 2.43 5.94 7.53
CA LEU A 8 2.67 4.50 7.47
C LEU A 8 4.14 4.16 7.74
N VAL A 9 5.07 4.89 7.11
CA VAL A 9 6.50 4.65 7.27
C VAL A 9 6.99 4.98 8.68
N GLU A 10 6.50 6.06 9.31
CA GLU A 10 6.77 6.38 10.72
C GLU A 10 6.32 5.25 11.64
N GLU A 11 5.10 4.73 11.45
CA GLU A 11 4.57 3.62 12.26
C GLU A 11 5.41 2.35 12.08
N ILE A 12 5.80 2.00 10.84
CA ILE A 12 6.68 0.86 10.56
C ILE A 12 8.02 1.01 11.31
N PHE A 13 8.69 2.16 11.19
CA PHE A 13 9.97 2.37 11.87
C PHE A 13 9.85 2.37 13.39
N SER A 14 8.75 2.87 13.94
CA SER A 14 8.53 2.89 15.39
C SER A 14 8.37 1.50 16.02
N ARG A 15 8.01 0.49 15.22
CA ARG A 15 7.72 -0.89 15.65
C ARG A 15 8.59 -1.93 14.96
N VAL A 16 9.70 -1.51 14.34
CA VAL A 16 10.49 -2.35 13.44
C VAL A 16 10.94 -3.68 14.07
N GLU A 17 11.42 -3.66 15.33
CA GLU A 17 11.89 -4.86 16.03
C GLU A 17 10.75 -5.86 16.29
N GLU A 18 9.56 -5.36 16.63
CA GLU A 18 8.37 -6.17 16.85
C GLU A 18 7.90 -6.82 15.54
N LEU A 19 7.85 -6.03 14.46
CA LEU A 19 7.38 -6.48 13.14
C LEU A 19 8.29 -7.58 12.57
N LEU A 20 9.62 -7.45 12.74
CA LEU A 20 10.57 -8.48 12.32
C LEU A 20 10.40 -9.81 13.07
N ILE A 21 9.88 -9.78 14.31
CA ILE A 21 9.58 -11.00 15.07
C ILE A 21 8.25 -11.63 14.62
N LEU A 22 7.24 -10.80 14.33
CA LEU A 22 5.91 -11.26 13.92
C LEU A 22 5.90 -11.84 12.50
N CYS A 23 6.71 -11.26 11.61
CA CYS A 23 6.75 -11.66 10.22
C CYS A 23 7.77 -12.78 9.98
N SER A 24 7.29 -14.04 10.05
CA SER A 24 8.14 -15.23 9.85
C SER A 24 8.77 -15.34 8.45
N SER A 25 8.27 -14.57 7.47
CA SER A 25 8.86 -14.41 6.14
C SER A 25 10.09 -13.49 6.11
N CYS A 26 10.27 -12.66 7.15
CA CYS A 26 11.38 -11.72 7.23
C CYS A 26 12.63 -12.37 7.80
N SER A 27 13.79 -11.99 7.25
CA SER A 27 15.09 -12.33 7.85
C SER A 27 15.60 -11.17 8.71
N SER A 28 16.55 -11.40 9.61
CA SER A 28 17.09 -10.33 10.47
C SER A 28 17.88 -9.25 9.70
N GLU A 29 18.21 -9.50 8.42
CA GLU A 29 18.93 -8.57 7.53
C GLU A 29 18.00 -8.09 6.39
N ASP A 30 16.71 -7.91 6.68
CA ASP A 30 15.71 -7.76 5.62
C ASP A 30 15.87 -6.48 4.78
N PRO A 31 15.96 -6.57 3.44
CA PRO A 31 16.04 -5.41 2.56
C PRO A 31 14.76 -4.56 2.58
N CYS A 32 13.64 -5.11 3.05
CA CYS A 32 12.36 -4.42 3.07
C CYS A 32 12.43 -3.04 3.74
N ILE A 33 12.76 -3.01 5.03
CA ILE A 33 12.73 -1.78 5.85
C ILE A 33 13.76 -0.76 5.33
N TYR A 34 14.92 -1.23 4.87
CA TYR A 34 15.97 -0.36 4.33
C TYR A 34 15.61 0.26 2.97
N SER A 35 14.64 -0.33 2.25
CA SER A 35 14.14 0.22 0.98
C SER A 35 13.11 1.34 1.18
N LEU A 36 12.53 1.46 2.37
CA LEU A 36 11.49 2.44 2.67
C LEU A 36 12.07 3.84 2.90
N SER A 37 11.38 4.84 2.37
CA SER A 37 11.73 6.25 2.49
C SER A 37 10.54 7.03 3.05
N MET A 38 10.80 8.12 3.78
CA MET A 38 9.74 9.00 4.28
C MET A 38 8.95 9.71 3.16
N SER A 39 9.54 9.83 1.97
CA SER A 39 8.85 10.34 0.78
C SER A 39 8.14 9.19 0.05
N PRO A 40 6.94 9.42 -0.51
CA PRO A 40 6.28 8.41 -1.33
C PRO A 40 7.15 8.09 -2.55
N PRO A 41 7.13 6.85 -3.06
CA PRO A 41 7.92 6.49 -4.23
C PRO A 41 7.47 7.30 -5.46
N MET A 42 8.40 7.59 -6.37
CA MET A 42 8.09 8.33 -7.60
C MET A 42 7.49 7.44 -8.69
N ASP A 43 7.78 6.14 -8.64
CA ASP A 43 7.29 5.12 -9.56
C ASP A 43 6.64 3.97 -8.78
N ILE A 44 5.97 3.07 -9.49
CA ILE A 44 5.33 1.90 -8.90
C ILE A 44 6.41 0.97 -8.35
N GLN A 45 6.26 0.55 -7.11
CA GLN A 45 7.18 -0.40 -6.46
C GLN A 45 6.44 -1.67 -6.10
N VAL A 46 7.09 -2.81 -6.34
CA VAL A 46 6.63 -4.12 -5.89
C VAL A 46 7.66 -4.65 -4.91
N LEU A 47 7.22 -4.91 -3.69
CA LEU A 47 8.06 -5.47 -2.63
C LEU A 47 7.58 -6.88 -2.29
N ASP A 48 8.46 -7.64 -1.64
CA ASP A 48 8.27 -9.06 -1.38
C ASP A 48 7.32 -9.37 -0.21
N GLY A 49 7.22 -10.66 0.13
CA GLY A 49 6.34 -11.16 1.18
C GLY A 49 6.75 -10.77 2.60
N CYS A 50 8.01 -10.35 2.85
CA CYS A 50 8.36 -9.76 4.14
C CYS A 50 7.69 -8.38 4.25
N CYS A 51 7.85 -7.54 3.23
CA CYS A 51 7.18 -6.24 3.20
C CYS A 51 5.66 -6.37 3.26
N ALA A 52 5.09 -7.34 2.54
CA ALA A 52 3.65 -7.59 2.62
C ALA A 52 3.18 -7.83 4.06
N CYS A 53 3.87 -8.69 4.81
CA CYS A 53 3.53 -8.96 6.21
C CYS A 53 3.69 -7.72 7.11
N ILE A 54 4.79 -6.97 6.95
CA ILE A 54 5.04 -5.74 7.73
C ILE A 54 3.94 -4.72 7.49
N PHE A 55 3.59 -4.50 6.21
CA PHE A 55 2.56 -3.57 5.81
C PHE A 55 1.19 -4.00 6.32
N GLU A 56 0.85 -5.29 6.25
CA GLU A 56 -0.41 -5.84 6.77
C GLU A 56 -0.56 -5.53 8.27
N ASN A 57 0.46 -5.86 9.07
CA ASN A 57 0.43 -5.64 10.52
C ASN A 57 0.21 -4.17 10.91
N ILE A 58 0.80 -3.25 10.15
CA ILE A 58 0.62 -1.81 10.42
C ILE A 58 -0.71 -1.31 9.87
N LEU A 59 -1.01 -1.54 8.59
CA LEU A 59 -2.22 -1.04 7.93
C LEU A 59 -3.50 -1.55 8.59
N GLU A 60 -3.52 -2.77 9.11
CA GLU A 60 -4.67 -3.29 9.86
C GLU A 60 -4.90 -2.57 11.19
N SER A 61 -3.83 -2.04 11.79
CA SER A 61 -3.86 -1.29 13.05
C SER A 61 -4.15 0.21 12.87
N MET A 62 -3.94 0.74 11.66
CA MET A 62 -4.17 2.16 11.36
C MET A 62 -5.67 2.47 11.29
N GLN A 63 -6.10 3.47 12.06
CA GLN A 63 -7.46 4.00 11.96
C GLN A 63 -7.58 4.96 10.78
N ASN A 64 -8.76 5.01 10.15
CA ASN A 64 -9.08 5.91 9.04
C ASN A 64 -8.32 5.66 7.73
N VAL A 65 -7.72 4.47 7.57
CA VAL A 65 -7.28 3.99 6.26
C VAL A 65 -8.45 3.27 5.60
N TYR A 66 -8.85 3.73 4.42
CA TYR A 66 -9.89 3.05 3.66
C TYR A 66 -9.31 1.79 3.01
N ARG A 67 -10.07 0.70 3.04
CA ARG A 67 -9.64 -0.61 2.54
C ARG A 67 -10.79 -1.35 1.87
N VAL A 68 -10.47 -2.05 0.78
CA VAL A 68 -11.39 -2.95 0.07
C VAL A 68 -10.68 -4.27 -0.14
N TYR A 69 -11.43 -5.37 -0.05
CA TYR A 69 -10.93 -6.71 -0.28
C TYR A 69 -11.44 -7.25 -1.60
N SER A 70 -10.59 -7.98 -2.28
CA SER A 70 -10.92 -8.75 -3.48
C SER A 70 -10.23 -10.10 -3.44
N SER A 71 -10.47 -10.93 -4.43
CA SER A 71 -9.73 -12.17 -4.65
C SER A 71 -9.12 -12.14 -6.03
N ASN A 72 -7.84 -12.50 -6.14
CA ASN A 72 -7.20 -12.64 -7.45
C ASN A 72 -7.63 -13.92 -8.16
N GLU A 73 -7.10 -14.12 -9.37
CA GLU A 73 -7.28 -15.33 -10.17
C GLU A 73 -6.86 -16.63 -9.47
N PHE A 74 -5.96 -16.53 -8.48
CA PHE A 74 -5.48 -17.63 -7.64
C PHE A 74 -6.29 -17.82 -6.34
N LYS A 75 -7.36 -17.05 -6.14
CA LYS A 75 -8.20 -17.00 -4.91
C LYS A 75 -7.46 -16.54 -3.66
N GLU A 76 -6.33 -15.87 -3.82
CA GLU A 76 -5.68 -15.18 -2.72
C GLU A 76 -6.47 -13.90 -2.42
N THR A 77 -6.59 -13.58 -1.13
CA THR A 77 -7.22 -12.33 -0.71
C THR A 77 -6.27 -11.20 -1.01
N ILE A 78 -6.72 -10.25 -1.82
CA ILE A 78 -6.05 -8.98 -2.05
C ILE A 78 -6.74 -7.91 -1.22
N ALA A 79 -5.98 -7.14 -0.46
CA ALA A 79 -6.45 -5.95 0.22
C ALA A 79 -5.89 -4.70 -0.48
N VAL A 80 -6.76 -3.81 -0.92
CA VAL A 80 -6.39 -2.53 -1.52
C VAL A 80 -6.65 -1.43 -0.51
N TYR A 81 -5.60 -0.73 -0.11
CA TYR A 81 -5.62 0.37 0.84
C TYR A 81 -5.44 1.70 0.11
N LYS A 82 -6.23 2.70 0.50
CA LYS A 82 -6.10 4.07 0.01
C LYS A 82 -5.45 4.95 1.07
N LEU A 83 -4.28 5.49 0.76
CA LEU A 83 -3.69 6.64 1.43
C LEU A 83 -3.91 7.90 0.59
N ASP A 84 -3.61 9.07 1.15
CA ASP A 84 -3.80 10.36 0.48
C ASP A 84 -2.87 10.55 -0.73
N ASP A 85 -1.68 9.94 -0.71
CA ASP A 85 -0.62 10.08 -1.72
C ASP A 85 -0.25 8.78 -2.46
N VAL A 86 -0.69 7.62 -1.97
CA VAL A 86 -0.48 6.30 -2.62
C VAL A 86 -1.70 5.38 -2.51
N ILE A 87 -1.81 4.43 -3.43
CA ILE A 87 -2.59 3.20 -3.27
C ILE A 87 -1.62 2.08 -2.92
N ILE A 88 -2.02 1.21 -1.99
CA ILE A 88 -1.25 0.03 -1.61
C ILE A 88 -2.11 -1.19 -1.87
N GLU A 89 -1.68 -2.05 -2.78
CA GLU A 89 -2.26 -3.36 -3.01
C GLU A 89 -1.43 -4.41 -2.28
N LEU A 90 -2.09 -5.20 -1.43
CA LEU A 90 -1.44 -6.15 -0.55
C LEU A 90 -1.99 -7.54 -0.80
N SER A 91 -1.09 -8.48 -1.08
CA SER A 91 -1.35 -9.91 -1.16
C SER A 91 -0.50 -10.63 -0.12
N PRO A 92 -0.72 -11.94 0.15
CA PRO A 92 0.13 -12.70 1.07
C PRO A 92 1.60 -12.77 0.64
N SER A 93 1.89 -12.55 -0.65
CA SER A 93 3.21 -12.76 -1.25
C SER A 93 3.91 -11.48 -1.68
N THR A 94 3.19 -10.38 -1.85
CA THR A 94 3.70 -9.12 -2.38
C THR A 94 2.93 -7.92 -1.85
N VAL A 95 3.60 -6.77 -1.85
CA VAL A 95 2.94 -5.47 -1.71
C VAL A 95 3.31 -4.58 -2.90
N THR A 96 2.29 -4.04 -3.57
CA THR A 96 2.45 -3.10 -4.69
C THR A 96 2.06 -1.71 -4.21
N ILE A 97 3.00 -0.77 -4.31
CA ILE A 97 2.81 0.64 -3.93
C ILE A 97 2.68 1.44 -5.21
N VAL A 98 1.54 2.08 -5.39
CA VAL A 98 1.19 2.86 -6.58
C VAL A 98 1.02 4.32 -6.18
N PRO A 99 1.95 5.22 -6.56
CA PRO A 99 1.76 6.65 -6.34
C PRO A 99 0.49 7.14 -7.02
N ILE A 100 -0.29 8.01 -6.36
CA ILE A 100 -1.53 8.55 -6.95
C ILE A 100 -1.28 9.20 -8.32
N ALA A 101 -0.12 9.85 -8.49
CA ALA A 101 0.31 10.44 -9.76
C ALA A 101 0.49 9.43 -10.92
N LYS A 102 0.65 8.14 -10.61
CA LYS A 102 0.83 7.04 -11.58
C LYS A 102 -0.39 6.14 -11.69
N LEU A 103 -1.43 6.40 -10.90
CA LEU A 103 -2.60 5.53 -10.77
C LEU A 103 -3.34 5.33 -12.10
N SER A 104 -3.50 6.37 -12.91
CA SER A 104 -4.17 6.25 -14.21
C SER A 104 -3.44 5.27 -15.14
N ALA A 105 -2.11 5.38 -15.23
CA ALA A 105 -1.29 4.47 -16.05
C ALA A 105 -1.31 3.04 -15.49
N TYR A 106 -1.37 2.88 -14.17
CA TYR A 106 -1.51 1.56 -13.56
C TYR A 106 -2.85 0.90 -13.90
N ILE A 107 -3.95 1.65 -13.82
CA ILE A 107 -5.28 1.18 -14.19
C ILE A 107 -5.32 0.74 -15.65
N GLU A 108 -4.75 1.54 -16.57
CA GLU A 108 -4.67 1.17 -18.00
C GLU A 108 -3.95 -0.18 -18.20
N VAL A 109 -2.83 -0.41 -17.50
CA VAL A 109 -2.10 -1.69 -17.56
C VAL A 109 -2.95 -2.84 -17.04
N LEU A 110 -3.72 -2.64 -15.96
CA LEU A 110 -4.63 -3.65 -15.42
C LEU A 110 -5.82 -3.93 -16.37
N GLU A 111 -6.30 -2.93 -17.11
CA GLU A 111 -7.35 -3.12 -18.13
C GLU A 111 -6.83 -4.00 -19.27
N GLU A 112 -5.61 -3.73 -19.72
CA GLU A 112 -4.99 -4.47 -20.82
C GLU A 112 -4.65 -5.91 -20.43
N SER A 113 -4.31 -6.16 -19.16
CA SER A 113 -4.04 -7.51 -18.65
C SER A 113 -5.30 -8.31 -18.33
N GLY A 114 -6.47 -7.67 -18.23
CA GLY A 114 -7.72 -8.29 -17.81
C GLY A 114 -7.75 -8.66 -16.33
N ASP A 115 -6.98 -7.97 -15.49
CA ASP A 115 -6.91 -8.24 -14.06
C ASP A 115 -8.19 -7.79 -13.34
N THR A 116 -8.78 -8.69 -12.57
CA THR A 116 -10.01 -8.46 -11.79
C THR A 116 -9.83 -7.52 -10.60
N SER A 117 -8.59 -7.24 -10.18
CA SER A 117 -8.28 -6.23 -9.17
C SER A 117 -8.74 -4.83 -9.59
N ILE A 118 -8.88 -4.59 -10.90
CA ILE A 118 -9.22 -3.29 -11.45
C ILE A 118 -10.60 -2.78 -11.01
N ASP A 119 -11.61 -3.64 -10.96
CA ASP A 119 -12.96 -3.25 -10.56
C ASP A 119 -12.99 -2.81 -9.09
N THR A 120 -12.09 -3.40 -8.30
CA THR A 120 -11.90 -3.06 -6.89
C THR A 120 -11.27 -1.68 -6.75
N ILE A 121 -10.19 -1.43 -7.50
CA ILE A 121 -9.50 -0.12 -7.52
C ILE A 121 -10.44 0.97 -8.03
N LYS A 122 -11.17 0.72 -9.13
CA LYS A 122 -12.14 1.66 -9.69
C LYS A 122 -13.28 1.97 -8.72
N SER A 123 -13.80 0.96 -8.03
CA SER A 123 -14.85 1.16 -7.02
C SER A 123 -14.35 2.05 -5.87
N LEU A 124 -13.12 1.79 -5.40
CA LEU A 124 -12.45 2.60 -4.37
C LEU A 124 -12.25 4.06 -4.81
N LEU A 125 -11.98 4.31 -6.10
CA LEU A 125 -11.84 5.66 -6.64
C LEU A 125 -13.17 6.36 -6.90
N ALA A 126 -14.22 5.62 -7.26
CA ALA A 126 -15.56 6.15 -7.45
C ALA A 126 -16.20 6.63 -6.14
N GLU A 127 -15.92 5.95 -5.03
CA GLU A 127 -16.37 6.38 -3.70
C GLU A 127 -15.62 7.61 -3.19
N PHE A 128 -14.41 7.87 -3.71
CA PHE A 128 -13.57 8.98 -3.28
C PHE A 128 -12.85 9.62 -4.48
N PRO A 129 -13.56 10.41 -5.29
CA PRO A 129 -12.96 11.15 -6.39
C PRO A 129 -11.81 12.00 -5.86
N SER A 130 -10.70 12.01 -6.60
CA SER A 130 -9.39 12.60 -6.23
C SER A 130 -9.40 14.12 -6.00
N ASP A 131 -10.55 14.75 -5.79
CA ASP A 131 -10.74 16.20 -5.55
C ASP A 131 -10.33 16.66 -4.14
N VAL A 132 -9.46 15.92 -3.47
CA VAL A 132 -8.86 16.38 -2.21
C VAL A 132 -7.36 16.42 -2.41
N ASN A 133 -6.91 17.61 -2.80
CA ASN A 133 -5.54 18.11 -2.66
C ASN A 133 -4.76 17.30 -1.61
N PRO A 134 -3.68 16.58 -1.96
CA PRO A 134 -2.97 15.73 -1.01
C PRO A 134 -2.54 16.59 0.17
N LYS A 135 -3.10 16.32 1.36
CA LYS A 135 -2.73 17.02 2.60
C LYS A 135 -1.40 16.52 3.17
N CYS A 136 -0.69 15.71 2.40
CA CYS A 136 0.64 15.20 2.67
C CYS A 136 1.68 16.28 2.33
N GLY A 137 1.62 17.42 3.01
CA GLY A 137 2.47 18.56 2.70
C GLY A 137 1.93 19.88 3.21
N ASP A 138 2.00 20.07 4.53
CA ASP A 138 2.48 21.31 5.17
C ASP A 138 2.60 20.99 6.67
N LYS A 139 3.79 20.51 7.08
CA LYS A 139 4.18 20.65 8.49
C LYS A 139 4.62 22.12 8.64
N PRO A 140 4.14 22.87 9.65
CA PRO A 140 4.45 24.30 9.81
C PRO A 140 5.95 24.57 9.97
#